data_AF-A0ABD6B025-F1
#
_entry.id   AF-A0ABD6B025-F1
#
_cell.length_a   1.000
_cell.length_b   1.000
_cell.length_c   1.000
_cell.angle_alpha   90.00
_cell.angle_beta   90.00
_cell.angle_gamma   90.00
#
_symmetry.space_group_name_H-M   'P 1'
#
loop_
_entity.id
_entity.type
_entity.pdbx_description
1 polymer ?
#
loop_
_entity_poly.entity_id
_entity_poly.type
_entity_poly.pdbx_seq_one_letter_code
_entity_poly.pdbx_strand_id
1 'polypeptide(L)'
;MEWFEIALVYILLPMILAGLWILPGTSAWELNLTTSSVFASPTTIWKTFASGYLHTSLWHLVNNVVGYWMLMAVIYPLVILAEWREEFFVTMGAYILAIPFFVGAFSLKLEADITAVGFSGFTSALVGFLIVVLFAAIHHEEDGPHPVWALGPGLLAIAGAVALMSYSTWYLATALTTVAILGVPGLVVTAVMVWSHDDLLAWGRSDYWLLYVVGMAVAFAVWLTGFFMTDPKTSTNTLGHFAGLVAGFGFPYWAFGLNPMTERLTSRFTG
;
A
#
# COMPACT_ATOMS: atom_id res chain seq x y z
N MET A 1 -3.20 -12.07 21.72
CA MET A 1 -3.35 -12.24 20.26
C MET A 1 -4.02 -13.57 20.04
N GLU A 2 -5.26 -13.57 19.55
CA GLU A 2 -5.98 -14.82 19.36
C GLU A 2 -5.48 -15.50 18.08
N TRP A 3 -5.24 -16.82 18.12
CA TRP A 3 -4.74 -17.60 16.97
C TRP A 3 -5.55 -17.39 15.68
N PHE A 4 -6.82 -17.07 15.83
CA PHE A 4 -7.73 -16.73 14.75
C PHE A 4 -7.28 -15.49 13.95
N GLU A 5 -6.84 -14.42 14.63
CA GLU A 5 -6.39 -13.20 13.96
C GLU A 5 -5.12 -13.45 13.14
N ILE A 6 -4.17 -14.20 13.71
CA ILE A 6 -2.94 -14.58 13.02
C ILE A 6 -3.27 -15.39 11.77
N ALA A 7 -4.18 -16.35 11.85
CA ALA A 7 -4.60 -17.13 10.70
C ALA A 7 -5.28 -16.24 9.63
N LEU A 8 -6.11 -15.28 10.05
CA LEU A 8 -6.76 -14.37 9.13
C LEU A 8 -5.75 -13.45 8.42
N VAL A 9 -4.78 -12.92 9.15
CA VAL A 9 -3.74 -12.02 8.61
C VAL A 9 -2.75 -12.79 7.74
N TYR A 10 -2.15 -13.87 8.23
CA TYR A 10 -1.00 -14.46 7.55
C TYR A 10 -1.36 -15.60 6.59
N ILE A 11 -2.55 -16.20 6.71
CA ILE A 11 -2.87 -17.45 6.02
C ILE A 11 -4.02 -17.27 5.03
N LEU A 12 -5.12 -16.63 5.44
CA LEU A 12 -6.35 -16.61 4.64
C LEU A 12 -6.14 -16.06 3.23
N LEU A 13 -5.56 -14.85 3.10
CA LEU A 13 -5.33 -14.24 1.79
C LEU A 13 -4.36 -15.06 0.92
N PRO A 14 -3.16 -15.46 1.39
CA PRO A 14 -2.28 -16.34 0.63
C PRO A 14 -2.94 -17.65 0.17
N MET A 15 -3.77 -18.29 1.02
CA MET A 15 -4.49 -19.50 0.62
C MET A 15 -5.52 -19.22 -0.47
N ILE A 16 -6.24 -18.09 -0.41
CA ILE A 16 -7.18 -17.69 -1.46
C ILE A 16 -6.43 -17.49 -2.79
N LEU A 17 -5.29 -16.78 -2.77
CA LEU A 17 -4.47 -16.56 -3.96
C LEU A 17 -3.95 -17.87 -4.56
N ALA A 18 -3.45 -18.77 -3.72
CA ALA A 18 -3.01 -20.10 -4.15
C ALA A 18 -4.16 -20.95 -4.70
N GLY A 19 -5.33 -20.89 -4.07
CA GLY A 19 -6.55 -21.57 -4.52
C GLY A 19 -7.02 -21.07 -5.90
N LEU A 20 -7.02 -19.76 -6.12
CA LEU A 20 -7.35 -19.14 -7.41
C LEU A 20 -6.34 -19.53 -8.50
N TRP A 21 -5.06 -19.65 -8.17
CA TRP A 21 -4.02 -20.04 -9.11
C TRP A 21 -4.22 -21.47 -9.65
N ILE A 22 -4.64 -22.41 -8.81
CA ILE A 22 -4.87 -23.81 -9.21
C ILE A 22 -6.27 -24.06 -9.80
N LEU A 23 -7.20 -23.12 -9.63
CA LEU A 23 -8.57 -23.25 -10.10
C LEU A 23 -8.62 -23.14 -11.64
N PRO A 24 -9.13 -24.16 -12.37
CA PRO A 24 -9.23 -24.09 -13.82
C PRO A 24 -10.20 -23.00 -14.29
N GLY A 25 -9.87 -22.35 -15.41
CA GLY A 25 -10.76 -21.37 -16.08
C GLY A 25 -10.70 -19.95 -15.52
N THR A 26 -9.82 -19.66 -14.56
CA THR A 26 -9.64 -18.31 -14.00
C THR A 26 -9.13 -17.28 -15.00
N SER A 27 -8.47 -17.71 -16.08
CA SER A 27 -8.07 -16.83 -17.20
C SER A 27 -9.25 -16.09 -17.86
N ALA A 28 -10.47 -16.63 -17.76
CA ALA A 28 -11.67 -15.96 -18.25
C ALA A 28 -12.04 -14.71 -17.43
N TRP A 29 -11.49 -14.55 -16.22
CA TRP A 29 -11.79 -13.44 -15.32
C TRP A 29 -10.77 -12.29 -15.41
N GLU A 30 -9.79 -12.39 -16.31
CA GLU A 30 -8.82 -11.30 -16.55
C GLU A 30 -9.49 -10.05 -17.13
N LEU A 31 -9.04 -8.88 -16.68
CA LEU A 31 -9.49 -7.59 -17.21
C LEU A 31 -8.71 -7.24 -18.48
N ASN A 32 -9.41 -7.14 -19.61
CA ASN A 32 -8.83 -6.65 -20.86
C ASN A 32 -8.75 -5.12 -20.83
N LEU A 33 -7.56 -4.56 -21.09
CA LEU A 33 -7.33 -3.11 -21.01
C LEU A 33 -7.90 -2.30 -22.18
N THR A 34 -8.42 -2.95 -23.22
CA THR A 34 -9.23 -2.30 -24.27
C THR A 34 -10.66 -1.99 -23.82
N THR A 35 -11.04 -2.41 -22.60
CA THR A 35 -12.35 -2.10 -22.04
C THR A 35 -12.48 -0.61 -21.75
N SER A 36 -13.60 0.01 -22.15
CA SER A 36 -13.81 1.46 -22.01
C SER A 36 -13.91 1.97 -20.57
N SER A 37 -14.34 1.12 -19.63
CA SER A 37 -14.51 1.45 -18.21
C SER A 37 -14.59 0.20 -17.35
N VAL A 38 -14.10 0.26 -16.11
CA VAL A 38 -14.26 -0.81 -15.11
C VAL A 38 -15.72 -1.08 -14.73
N PHE A 39 -16.62 -0.16 -15.05
CA PHE A 39 -18.06 -0.27 -14.80
C PHE A 39 -18.88 -0.49 -16.08
N ALA A 40 -18.24 -0.86 -17.19
CA ALA A 40 -18.92 -1.00 -18.49
C ALA A 40 -20.02 -2.08 -18.50
N SER A 41 -19.89 -3.13 -17.69
CA SER A 41 -20.89 -4.20 -17.56
C SER A 41 -20.73 -4.95 -16.23
N PRO A 42 -21.74 -5.72 -15.78
CA PRO A 42 -21.60 -6.61 -14.60
C PRO A 42 -20.42 -7.57 -14.73
N THR A 43 -20.19 -8.11 -15.93
CA THR A 43 -19.04 -8.99 -16.23
C THR A 43 -17.72 -8.23 -16.07
N THR A 44 -17.66 -6.98 -16.53
CA THR A 44 -16.47 -6.13 -16.39
C THR A 44 -16.17 -5.80 -14.93
N ILE A 45 -17.20 -5.53 -14.12
CA ILE A 45 -17.06 -5.30 -12.68
C ILE A 45 -16.44 -6.53 -12.02
N TRP A 46 -16.97 -7.72 -12.31
CA TRP A 46 -16.40 -8.97 -11.82
C TRP A 46 -14.95 -9.16 -12.26
N LYS A 47 -14.64 -8.97 -13.55
CA LYS A 47 -13.28 -9.11 -14.07
C LYS A 47 -12.32 -8.11 -13.43
N THR A 48 -12.75 -6.86 -13.24
CA THR A 48 -11.96 -5.84 -12.55
C THR A 48 -11.62 -6.30 -11.14
N PHE A 49 -12.61 -6.78 -10.39
CA PHE A 49 -12.39 -7.29 -9.05
C PHE A 49 -11.48 -8.52 -9.03
N ALA A 50 -11.84 -9.56 -9.78
CA ALA A 50 -11.15 -10.85 -9.78
C ALA A 50 -9.71 -10.75 -10.29
N SER A 51 -9.47 -9.94 -11.32
CA SER A 51 -8.14 -9.77 -11.92
C SER A 51 -7.08 -9.28 -10.93
N GLY A 52 -7.48 -8.53 -9.89
CA GLY A 52 -6.60 -8.13 -8.79
C GLY A 52 -6.10 -9.28 -7.91
N TYR A 53 -6.63 -10.49 -8.08
CA TYR A 53 -6.26 -11.69 -7.31
C TYR A 53 -5.67 -12.80 -8.20
N LEU A 54 -5.73 -12.64 -9.51
CA LEU A 54 -5.17 -13.59 -10.45
C LEU A 54 -3.67 -13.37 -10.65
N HIS A 55 -2.99 -14.38 -11.15
CA HIS A 55 -1.56 -14.34 -11.44
C HIS A 55 -1.28 -14.99 -12.79
N THR A 56 -0.28 -14.48 -13.50
CA THR A 56 0.12 -14.93 -14.84
C THR A 56 1.14 -16.07 -14.81
N SER A 57 1.83 -16.25 -13.68
CA SER A 57 2.80 -17.33 -13.46
C SER A 57 2.92 -17.68 -11.98
N LEU A 58 3.47 -18.87 -11.68
CA LEU A 58 3.78 -19.27 -10.31
C LEU A 58 4.76 -18.30 -9.66
N TRP A 59 5.77 -17.82 -10.40
CA TRP A 59 6.71 -16.83 -9.88
C TRP A 59 6.03 -15.50 -9.55
N HIS A 60 5.06 -15.07 -10.36
CA HIS A 60 4.26 -13.88 -10.08
C HIS A 60 3.43 -14.06 -8.79
N LEU A 61 2.82 -15.23 -8.56
CA LEU A 61 2.13 -15.55 -7.31
C LEU A 61 3.08 -15.52 -6.10
N VAL A 62 4.21 -16.24 -6.19
CA VAL A 62 5.19 -16.34 -5.10
C VAL A 62 5.72 -14.96 -4.71
N ASN A 63 6.05 -14.11 -5.69
CA ASN A 63 6.53 -12.76 -5.42
C ASN A 63 5.50 -11.91 -4.67
N ASN A 64 4.22 -11.99 -5.02
CA ASN A 64 3.16 -11.26 -4.31
C ASN A 64 2.94 -11.81 -2.90
N VAL A 65 2.93 -13.13 -2.71
CA VAL A 65 2.73 -13.74 -1.39
C VAL A 65 3.90 -13.43 -0.47
N VAL A 66 5.14 -13.48 -0.96
CA VAL A 66 6.33 -13.10 -0.19
C VAL A 66 6.30 -11.62 0.16
N GLY A 67 5.99 -10.74 -0.81
CA GLY A 67 5.84 -9.30 -0.56
C GLY A 67 4.77 -9.00 0.48
N TYR A 68 3.63 -9.69 0.40
CA TYR A 68 2.56 -9.61 1.40
C TYR A 68 3.04 -10.02 2.79
N TRP A 69 3.69 -11.17 2.92
CA TRP A 69 4.20 -11.64 4.23
C TRP A 69 5.26 -10.73 4.81
N MET A 70 6.19 -10.23 3.99
CA MET A 70 7.20 -9.27 4.44
C MET A 70 6.55 -8.01 5.01
N LEU A 71 5.54 -7.47 4.33
CA LEU A 71 4.81 -6.30 4.81
C LEU A 71 4.00 -6.61 6.07
N MET A 72 3.24 -7.71 6.10
CA MET A 72 2.45 -8.11 7.27
C MET A 72 3.30 -8.44 8.50
N ALA A 73 4.52 -8.95 8.30
CA ALA A 73 5.47 -9.22 9.39
C ALA A 73 5.89 -7.94 10.13
N VAL A 74 5.74 -6.76 9.52
CA VAL A 74 6.01 -5.47 10.14
C VAL A 74 4.72 -4.73 10.49
N ILE A 75 3.78 -4.65 9.54
CA ILE A 75 2.53 -3.92 9.68
C ILE A 75 1.75 -4.41 10.90
N TYR A 76 1.58 -5.73 11.05
CA TYR A 76 0.71 -6.23 12.12
C TYR A 76 1.30 -5.98 13.53
N PRO A 77 2.61 -6.19 13.79
CA PRO A 77 3.22 -5.70 15.02
C PRO A 77 3.04 -4.20 15.26
N LEU A 78 3.22 -3.35 14.24
CA LEU A 78 3.00 -1.90 14.36
C LEU A 78 1.54 -1.56 14.66
N VAL A 79 0.58 -2.30 14.08
CA VAL A 79 -0.85 -2.19 14.41
C VAL A 79 -1.10 -2.51 15.87
N ILE A 80 -0.42 -3.53 16.43
CA ILE A 80 -0.56 -3.87 17.85
C ILE A 80 0.00 -2.74 18.73
N LEU A 81 1.19 -2.21 18.39
CA LEU A 81 1.81 -1.09 19.11
C LEU A 81 0.98 0.20 19.01
N ALA A 82 0.32 0.44 17.88
CA ALA A 82 -0.54 1.61 17.69
C ALA A 82 -1.94 1.45 18.31
N GLU A 83 -2.27 0.28 18.89
CA GLU A 83 -3.64 -0.13 19.25
C GLU A 83 -4.67 -0.07 18.11
N TRP A 84 -4.21 -0.09 16.85
CA TRP A 84 -5.04 0.13 15.64
C TRP A 84 -5.69 -1.14 15.08
N ARG A 85 -6.08 -2.09 15.95
CA ARG A 85 -6.60 -3.40 15.51
C ARG A 85 -7.86 -3.26 14.67
N GLU A 86 -8.80 -2.41 15.08
CA GLU A 86 -10.06 -2.19 14.37
C GLU A 86 -9.82 -1.46 13.04
N GLU A 87 -9.01 -0.40 13.07
CA GLU A 87 -8.59 0.39 11.93
C GLU A 87 -7.91 -0.49 10.87
N PHE A 88 -7.08 -1.44 11.31
CA PHE A 88 -6.44 -2.41 10.43
C PHE A 88 -7.47 -3.29 9.71
N PHE A 89 -8.44 -3.88 10.41
CA PHE A 89 -9.43 -4.73 9.77
C PHE A 89 -10.39 -3.94 8.86
N VAL A 90 -10.76 -2.72 9.25
CA VAL A 90 -11.51 -1.79 8.39
C VAL A 90 -10.73 -1.47 7.12
N THR A 91 -9.45 -1.13 7.27
CA THR A 91 -8.54 -0.85 6.15
C THR A 91 -8.38 -2.07 5.25
N MET A 92 -8.23 -3.26 5.82
CA MET A 92 -8.07 -4.48 5.03
C MET A 92 -9.32 -4.87 4.27
N GLY A 93 -10.50 -4.76 4.90
CA GLY A 93 -11.78 -4.92 4.21
C GLY A 93 -11.94 -3.92 3.06
N ALA A 94 -11.62 -2.65 3.31
CA ALA A 94 -11.64 -1.62 2.27
C ALA A 94 -10.68 -1.94 1.13
N TYR A 95 -9.47 -2.42 1.42
CA TYR A 95 -8.48 -2.73 0.39
C TYR A 95 -8.89 -3.91 -0.48
N ILE A 96 -9.37 -5.00 0.15
CA ILE A 96 -9.86 -6.18 -0.56
C ILE A 96 -10.97 -5.78 -1.54
N LEU A 97 -11.88 -4.91 -1.12
CA LEU A 97 -13.03 -4.54 -1.93
C LEU A 97 -12.72 -3.46 -2.98
N ALA A 98 -11.92 -2.44 -2.64
CA ALA A 98 -11.80 -1.23 -3.46
C ALA A 98 -10.51 -1.15 -4.30
N ILE A 99 -9.39 -1.70 -3.82
CA ILE A 99 -8.11 -1.60 -4.54
C ILE A 99 -8.17 -2.20 -5.95
N PRO A 100 -8.81 -3.37 -6.18
CA PRO A 100 -8.94 -3.91 -7.54
C PRO A 100 -9.57 -2.90 -8.52
N PHE A 101 -10.58 -2.15 -8.09
CA PHE A 101 -11.24 -1.15 -8.92
C PHE A 101 -10.37 0.08 -9.17
N PHE A 102 -9.68 0.56 -8.14
CA PHE A 102 -8.78 1.70 -8.28
C PHE A 102 -7.60 1.37 -9.22
N VAL A 103 -7.00 0.21 -9.03
CA VAL A 103 -5.93 -0.32 -9.89
C VAL A 103 -6.43 -0.56 -11.32
N GLY A 104 -7.59 -1.18 -11.49
CA GLY A 104 -8.19 -1.42 -12.79
C GLY A 104 -8.44 -0.11 -13.55
N ALA A 105 -9.05 0.88 -12.91
CA ALA A 105 -9.36 2.17 -13.53
C ALA A 105 -8.11 2.93 -13.99
N PHE A 106 -7.02 2.87 -13.22
CA PHE A 106 -5.73 3.43 -13.63
C PHE A 106 -5.07 2.60 -14.74
N SER A 107 -5.25 1.28 -14.72
CA SER A 107 -4.69 0.39 -15.72
C SER A 107 -5.31 0.56 -17.10
N LEU A 108 -6.62 0.86 -17.18
CA LEU A 108 -7.30 1.14 -18.46
C LEU A 108 -6.69 2.34 -19.22
N LYS A 109 -5.94 3.22 -18.54
CA LYS A 109 -5.25 4.36 -19.18
C LYS A 109 -4.03 3.95 -20.02
N LEU A 110 -3.58 2.70 -19.92
CA LEU A 110 -2.44 2.21 -20.69
C LEU A 110 -2.77 1.91 -22.16
N GLU A 111 -4.05 1.92 -22.56
CA GLU A 111 -4.52 1.69 -23.94
C GLU A 111 -3.70 0.64 -24.71
N ALA A 112 -3.46 -0.52 -24.08
CA ALA A 112 -2.62 -1.58 -24.62
C ALA A 112 -3.42 -2.89 -24.72
N ASP A 113 -3.12 -3.72 -25.73
CA ASP A 113 -3.71 -5.05 -25.91
C ASP A 113 -3.07 -6.08 -24.96
N ILE A 114 -3.12 -5.76 -23.66
CA ILE A 114 -2.63 -6.59 -22.56
C ILE A 114 -3.72 -6.71 -21.49
N THR A 115 -3.61 -7.71 -20.62
CA THR A 115 -4.47 -7.87 -19.46
C THR A 115 -3.83 -7.26 -18.22
N ALA A 116 -4.64 -6.62 -17.37
CA ALA A 116 -4.20 -6.28 -16.01
C ALA A 116 -4.55 -7.44 -15.10
N VAL A 117 -3.51 -8.02 -14.49
CA VAL A 117 -3.61 -9.17 -13.59
C VAL A 117 -2.55 -9.01 -12.51
N GLY A 118 -2.92 -9.22 -11.25
CA GLY A 118 -1.96 -9.31 -10.15
C GLY A 118 -2.41 -8.66 -8.84
N PHE A 119 -1.92 -9.25 -7.74
CA PHE A 119 -2.13 -8.77 -6.37
C PHE A 119 -1.17 -7.63 -5.97
N SER A 120 -0.29 -7.21 -6.89
CA SER A 120 0.78 -6.27 -6.58
C SER A 120 0.27 -4.88 -6.26
N GLY A 121 -0.87 -4.44 -6.84
CA GLY A 121 -1.51 -3.18 -6.45
C GLY A 121 -1.99 -3.18 -5.00
N PHE A 122 -2.48 -4.32 -4.49
CA PHE A 122 -2.79 -4.47 -3.06
C PHE A 122 -1.53 -4.44 -2.20
N THR A 123 -0.46 -5.10 -2.65
CA THR A 123 0.85 -5.07 -1.98
C THR A 123 1.41 -3.64 -1.92
N SER A 124 1.27 -2.84 -2.98
CA SER A 124 1.61 -1.42 -2.98
C SER A 124 0.72 -0.60 -2.04
N ALA A 125 -0.56 -0.96 -1.90
CA ALA A 125 -1.45 -0.31 -0.94
C ALA A 125 -1.00 -0.55 0.50
N LEU A 126 -0.51 -1.76 0.81
CA LEU A 126 0.11 -2.07 2.10
C LEU A 126 1.38 -1.25 2.38
N VAL A 127 2.18 -0.93 1.36
CA VAL A 127 3.31 0.02 1.53
C VAL A 127 2.80 1.40 1.95
N GLY A 128 1.72 1.89 1.33
CA GLY A 128 1.08 3.15 1.71
C GLY A 128 0.53 3.13 3.15
N PHE A 129 -0.14 2.03 3.54
CA PHE A 129 -0.62 1.83 4.90
C PHE A 129 0.51 1.79 5.93
N LEU A 130 1.61 1.11 5.60
CA LEU A 130 2.79 0.98 6.46
C LEU A 130 3.36 2.35 6.85
N ILE A 131 3.37 3.32 5.94
CA ILE A 131 3.81 4.69 6.24
C ILE A 131 2.93 5.31 7.34
N VAL A 132 1.61 5.12 7.29
CA VAL A 132 0.68 5.72 8.27
C VAL A 132 0.78 5.01 9.62
N VAL A 133 0.74 3.67 9.64
CA VAL A 133 0.76 2.91 10.90
C VAL A 133 2.10 3.00 11.62
N LEU A 134 3.21 3.22 10.89
CA LEU A 134 4.51 3.49 11.51
C LEU A 134 4.44 4.72 12.40
N PHE A 135 3.85 5.81 11.90
CA PHE A 135 3.68 7.04 12.69
C PHE A 135 2.67 6.86 13.83
N ALA A 136 1.63 6.06 13.63
CA ALA A 136 0.70 5.71 14.71
C ALA A 136 1.39 4.97 15.86
N ALA A 137 2.24 4.00 15.54
CA ALA A 137 3.00 3.25 16.53
C ALA A 137 4.02 4.13 17.27
N ILE A 138 4.74 5.00 16.54
CA ILE A 138 5.70 5.95 17.13
C ILE A 138 4.98 6.95 18.05
N HIS A 139 3.82 7.46 17.64
CA HIS A 139 3.04 8.38 18.45
C HIS A 139 2.55 7.71 19.75
N HIS A 140 2.03 6.48 19.65
CA HIS A 140 1.47 5.77 20.79
C HIS A 140 2.54 5.35 21.81
N GLU A 141 3.64 4.75 21.35
CA GLU A 141 4.64 4.15 22.26
C GLU A 141 5.71 5.13 22.75
N GLU A 142 6.04 6.14 21.94
CA GLU A 142 7.22 7.00 22.17
C GLU A 142 6.87 8.47 22.36
N ASP A 143 5.57 8.81 22.51
CA ASP A 143 5.06 10.20 22.51
C ASP A 143 5.59 11.01 21.31
N GLY A 144 5.77 10.31 20.19
CA GLY A 144 6.32 10.88 18.96
C GLY A 144 5.28 11.66 18.15
N PRO A 145 5.65 12.15 16.95
CA PRO A 145 4.80 12.98 16.12
C PRO A 145 3.52 12.26 15.76
N HIS A 146 2.42 12.99 15.93
CA HIS A 146 1.09 12.56 15.54
C HIS A 146 1.05 12.00 14.08
N PRO A 147 0.23 10.98 13.78
CA PRO A 147 0.07 10.36 12.45
C PRO A 147 -0.08 11.31 11.26
N VAL A 148 -0.55 12.53 11.48
CA VAL A 148 -0.61 13.60 10.46
C VAL A 148 0.74 13.88 9.80
N TRP A 149 1.85 13.66 10.52
CA TRP A 149 3.19 13.88 9.99
C TRP A 149 3.62 12.82 8.96
N ALA A 150 2.89 11.70 8.85
CA ALA A 150 3.04 10.74 7.76
C ALA A 150 2.83 11.37 6.37
N LEU A 151 2.20 12.56 6.30
CA LEU A 151 2.04 13.33 5.06
C LEU A 151 3.36 13.59 4.35
N GLY A 152 4.43 13.95 5.07
CA GLY A 152 5.72 14.24 4.47
C GLY A 152 6.30 13.03 3.73
N PRO A 153 6.58 11.92 4.45
CA PRO A 153 7.05 10.68 3.84
C PRO A 153 6.09 10.09 2.79
N GLY A 154 4.77 10.20 3.00
CA GLY A 154 3.77 9.77 2.03
C GLY A 154 3.86 10.51 0.70
N LEU A 155 3.95 11.84 0.75
CA LEU A 155 4.14 12.67 -0.46
C LEU A 155 5.47 12.37 -1.16
N LEU A 156 6.55 12.13 -0.40
CA LEU A 156 7.84 11.72 -0.95
C LEU A 156 7.78 10.37 -1.65
N ALA A 157 7.10 9.38 -1.05
CA ALA A 157 6.93 8.06 -1.65
C ALA A 157 6.13 8.12 -2.96
N ILE A 158 5.08 8.94 -3.01
CA ILE A 158 4.26 9.17 -4.21
C ILE A 158 5.07 9.91 -5.28
N ALA A 159 5.81 10.96 -4.91
CA ALA A 159 6.67 11.70 -5.82
C ALA A 159 7.78 10.82 -6.42
N GLY A 160 8.42 10.01 -5.58
CA GLY A 160 9.42 9.04 -6.00
C GLY A 160 8.84 8.01 -6.97
N ALA A 161 7.62 7.50 -6.72
CA ALA A 161 6.98 6.53 -7.59
C ALA A 161 6.78 7.12 -9.00
N VAL A 162 6.31 8.37 -9.09
CA VAL A 162 6.16 9.05 -10.39
C VAL A 162 7.51 9.30 -11.05
N ALA A 163 8.55 9.64 -10.29
CA ALA A 163 9.90 9.81 -10.84
C ALA A 163 10.43 8.51 -11.47
N LEU A 164 10.26 7.38 -10.78
CA LEU A 164 10.66 6.05 -11.28
C LEU A 164 9.86 5.61 -12.50
N MET A 165 8.54 5.82 -12.48
CA MET A 165 7.68 5.57 -13.64
C MET A 165 8.06 6.40 -14.85
N SER A 166 8.47 7.65 -14.64
CA SER A 166 8.83 8.56 -15.73
C SER A 166 10.22 8.26 -16.27
N TYR A 167 11.13 7.71 -15.45
CA TYR A 167 12.42 7.21 -15.89
C TYR A 167 12.29 6.03 -16.85
N SER A 168 11.35 5.11 -16.59
CA SER A 168 11.12 3.95 -17.46
C SER A 168 10.44 4.29 -18.79
N THR A 169 9.89 5.50 -18.94
CA THR A 169 9.04 5.89 -20.08
C THR A 169 9.51 7.18 -20.80
N TRP A 170 10.68 7.72 -20.47
CA TRP A 170 11.27 8.95 -21.04
C TRP A 170 10.47 10.26 -20.82
N TYR A 171 9.50 10.29 -19.91
CA TYR A 171 8.69 11.50 -19.61
C TYR A 171 9.32 12.40 -18.53
N LEU A 172 10.53 12.89 -18.78
CA LEU A 172 11.30 13.69 -17.82
C LEU A 172 10.56 14.94 -17.30
N ALA A 173 9.84 15.66 -18.17
CA ALA A 173 9.11 16.87 -17.79
C ALA A 173 7.97 16.58 -16.78
N THR A 174 7.23 15.49 -16.97
CA THR A 174 6.18 15.04 -16.06
C THR A 174 6.79 14.61 -14.72
N ALA A 175 7.91 13.88 -14.76
CA ALA A 175 8.67 13.50 -13.56
C ALA A 175 9.04 14.71 -12.71
N LEU A 176 9.70 15.70 -13.34
CA LEU A 176 10.19 16.90 -12.66
C LEU A 176 9.04 17.73 -12.10
N THR A 177 7.93 17.85 -12.83
CA THR A 177 6.75 18.59 -12.38
C THR A 177 6.10 17.92 -11.17
N THR A 178 5.95 16.59 -11.18
CA THR A 178 5.37 15.87 -10.04
C THR A 178 6.30 15.86 -8.83
N VAL A 179 7.62 15.72 -9.03
CA VAL A 179 8.61 15.87 -7.95
C VAL A 179 8.55 17.29 -7.37
N ALA A 180 8.36 18.31 -8.19
CA ALA A 180 8.19 19.68 -7.70
C ALA A 180 6.88 19.86 -6.91
N ILE A 181 5.76 19.30 -7.38
CA ILE A 181 4.44 19.48 -6.75
C ILE A 181 4.27 18.63 -5.48
N LEU A 182 4.79 17.41 -5.44
CA LEU A 182 4.59 16.48 -4.33
C LEU A 182 5.86 16.31 -3.49
N GLY A 183 7.01 16.19 -4.16
CA GLY A 183 8.30 15.96 -3.50
C GLY A 183 8.76 17.16 -2.69
N VAL A 184 8.67 18.39 -3.22
CA VAL A 184 9.08 19.60 -2.48
C VAL A 184 8.21 19.81 -1.24
N PRO A 185 6.85 19.78 -1.30
CA PRO A 185 6.04 19.84 -0.09
C PRO A 185 6.31 18.67 0.86
N GLY A 186 6.51 17.45 0.35
CA GLY A 186 6.89 16.30 1.17
C GLY A 186 8.21 16.51 1.92
N LEU A 187 9.22 17.07 1.26
CA LEU A 187 10.50 17.45 1.88
C LEU A 187 10.31 18.54 2.93
N VAL A 188 9.52 19.58 2.63
CA VAL A 188 9.25 20.67 3.57
C VAL A 188 8.52 20.16 4.81
N VAL A 189 7.46 19.36 4.65
CA VAL A 189 6.72 18.77 5.77
C VAL A 189 7.63 17.87 6.61
N THR A 190 8.44 17.04 5.96
CA THR A 190 9.41 16.17 6.65
C THR A 190 10.47 16.99 7.37
N ALA A 191 10.99 18.05 6.76
CA ALA A 191 11.99 18.92 7.39
C ALA A 191 11.40 19.70 8.58
N VAL A 192 10.16 20.19 8.46
CA VAL A 192 9.44 20.84 9.56
C VAL A 192 9.22 19.86 10.71
N MET A 193 8.78 18.64 10.41
CA MET A 193 8.65 17.56 11.41
C MET A 193 9.97 17.30 12.12
N VAL A 194 11.06 17.18 11.35
CA VAL A 194 12.40 16.93 11.88
C VAL A 194 12.89 18.07 12.75
N TRP A 195 12.59 19.31 12.38
CA TRP A 195 13.00 20.48 13.13
C TRP A 195 12.13 20.76 14.36
N SER A 196 10.88 20.27 14.38
CA SER A 196 9.97 20.47 15.51
C SER A 196 10.03 19.37 16.57
N HIS A 197 10.73 18.26 16.29
CA HIS A 197 10.87 17.13 17.22
C HIS A 197 12.36 16.84 17.45
N ASP A 198 12.93 17.48 18.48
CA ASP A 198 14.36 17.35 18.85
C ASP A 198 14.75 15.91 19.26
N ASP A 199 13.76 15.07 19.59
CA ASP A 199 13.94 13.70 20.08
C ASP A 199 13.94 12.62 18.98
N LEU A 200 14.05 12.99 17.70
CA LEU A 200 14.20 12.00 16.61
C LEU A 200 15.40 11.07 16.81
N LEU A 201 16.48 11.58 17.40
CA LEU A 201 17.65 10.78 17.77
C LEU A 201 17.39 9.85 18.96
N ALA A 202 16.40 10.16 19.80
CA ALA A 202 15.99 9.33 20.93
C ALA A 202 15.25 8.06 20.46
N TRP A 203 14.53 8.09 19.33
CA TRP A 203 13.86 6.90 18.78
C TRP A 203 14.85 5.80 18.36
N GLY A 204 16.09 6.16 18.02
CA GLY A 204 17.16 5.20 17.80
C GLY A 204 17.54 4.39 19.06
N ARG A 205 16.96 4.72 20.22
CA ARG A 205 17.12 4.04 21.50
C ARG A 205 15.83 3.40 22.03
N SER A 206 14.73 3.50 21.28
CA SER A 206 13.46 2.81 21.57
C SER A 206 13.68 1.30 21.61
N ASP A 207 12.97 0.58 22.48
CA ASP A 207 12.96 -0.89 22.46
C ASP A 207 12.43 -1.46 21.13
N TYR A 208 11.71 -0.64 20.36
CA TYR A 208 11.12 -0.97 19.05
C TYR A 208 11.93 -0.44 17.85
N TRP A 209 13.10 0.18 18.06
CA TRP A 209 13.88 0.82 16.98
C TRP A 209 14.11 -0.12 15.78
N LEU A 210 14.38 -1.41 16.05
CA LEU A 210 14.64 -2.41 15.03
C LEU A 210 13.40 -2.66 14.18
N LEU A 211 12.20 -2.68 14.79
CA LEU A 211 10.94 -2.84 14.06
C LEU A 211 10.70 -1.64 13.13
N TYR A 212 10.99 -0.42 13.57
CA TYR A 212 10.86 0.78 12.74
C TYR A 212 11.85 0.76 11.56
N VAL A 213 13.11 0.42 11.80
CA VAL A 213 14.14 0.33 10.75
C VAL A 213 13.82 -0.79 9.76
N VAL A 214 13.47 -1.98 10.25
CA VAL A 214 13.05 -3.10 9.40
C VAL A 214 11.79 -2.74 8.62
N GLY A 215 10.83 -2.06 9.24
CA GLY A 215 9.62 -1.59 8.57
C GLY A 215 9.91 -0.63 7.42
N MET A 216 10.75 0.38 7.65
CA MET A 216 11.18 1.29 6.59
C MET A 216 11.97 0.57 5.49
N ALA A 217 12.85 -0.36 5.85
CA ALA A 217 13.63 -1.13 4.88
C ALA A 217 12.74 -2.05 4.03
N VAL A 218 11.77 -2.73 4.64
CA VAL A 218 10.78 -3.57 3.94
C VAL A 218 9.89 -2.70 3.04
N ALA A 219 9.38 -1.57 3.55
CA ALA A 219 8.60 -0.62 2.77
C ALA A 219 9.39 -0.18 1.53
N PHE A 220 10.65 0.23 1.73
CA PHE A 220 11.52 0.69 0.65
C PHE A 220 11.83 -0.43 -0.35
N ALA A 221 12.15 -1.65 0.11
CA ALA A 221 12.46 -2.78 -0.78
C ALA A 221 11.25 -3.19 -1.63
N VAL A 222 10.06 -3.31 -1.03
CA VAL A 222 8.83 -3.68 -1.74
C VAL A 222 8.40 -2.56 -2.70
N TRP A 223 8.51 -1.30 -2.26
CA TRP A 223 8.30 -0.14 -3.14
C TRP A 223 9.26 -0.16 -4.33
N LEU A 224 10.57 -0.30 -4.08
CA LEU A 224 11.60 -0.26 -5.11
C LEU A 224 11.38 -1.37 -6.15
N THR A 225 11.18 -2.61 -5.70
CA THR A 225 10.94 -3.75 -6.59
C THR A 225 9.67 -3.57 -7.43
N GLY A 226 8.60 -3.04 -6.84
CA GLY A 226 7.35 -2.77 -7.56
C GLY A 226 7.48 -1.73 -8.69
N PHE A 227 8.37 -0.74 -8.52
CA PHE A 227 8.55 0.34 -9.51
C PHE A 227 9.78 0.16 -10.44
N PHE A 228 10.78 -0.67 -10.09
CA PHE A 228 12.00 -0.89 -10.90
C PHE A 228 12.00 -2.21 -11.70
N MET A 229 11.34 -3.26 -11.24
CA MET A 229 11.45 -4.61 -11.81
C MET A 229 10.24 -5.00 -12.67
N THR A 230 9.62 -4.02 -13.35
CA THR A 230 8.45 -4.27 -14.19
C THR A 230 8.90 -4.60 -15.62
N ASP A 231 8.62 -5.82 -16.09
CA ASP A 231 8.77 -6.16 -17.51
C ASP A 231 7.57 -5.55 -18.29
N PRO A 232 7.82 -4.70 -19.30
CA PRO A 232 6.79 -4.08 -20.13
C PRO A 232 5.83 -5.08 -20.80
N LYS A 233 6.20 -6.36 -20.90
CA LYS A 233 5.44 -7.41 -21.57
C LYS A 233 4.64 -8.31 -20.64
N THR A 234 4.82 -8.27 -19.31
CA THR A 234 4.31 -9.31 -18.40
C THR A 234 3.32 -8.83 -17.33
N SER A 235 2.38 -7.94 -17.67
CA SER A 235 1.23 -7.57 -16.82
C SER A 235 1.51 -6.86 -15.48
N THR A 236 2.77 -6.64 -15.09
CA THR A 236 3.12 -5.81 -13.91
C THR A 236 2.99 -4.34 -14.24
N ASN A 237 1.77 -3.83 -14.13
CA ASN A 237 1.48 -2.44 -14.43
C ASN A 237 2.01 -1.51 -13.32
N THR A 238 3.03 -0.71 -13.63
CA THR A 238 3.57 0.33 -12.75
C THR A 238 2.52 1.39 -12.34
N LEU A 239 1.55 1.70 -13.21
CA LEU A 239 0.38 2.54 -12.84
C LEU A 239 -0.55 1.83 -11.84
N GLY A 240 -0.63 0.50 -11.88
CA GLY A 240 -1.37 -0.27 -10.90
C GLY A 240 -0.72 -0.20 -9.52
N HIS A 241 0.62 -0.29 -9.46
CA HIS A 241 1.37 -0.12 -8.22
C HIS A 241 1.24 1.30 -7.67
N PHE A 242 1.32 2.31 -8.55
CA PHE A 242 1.07 3.70 -8.18
C PHE A 242 -0.33 3.91 -7.62
N ALA A 243 -1.35 3.40 -8.31
CA ALA A 243 -2.73 3.48 -7.84
C ALA A 243 -2.89 2.83 -6.46
N GLY A 244 -2.32 1.63 -6.28
CA GLY A 244 -2.25 0.95 -5.00
C GLY A 244 -1.63 1.81 -3.91
N LEU A 245 -0.42 2.35 -4.14
CA LEU A 245 0.28 3.21 -3.19
C LEU A 245 -0.54 4.44 -2.79
N VAL A 246 -1.13 5.14 -3.76
CA VAL A 246 -1.92 6.36 -3.51
C VAL A 246 -3.17 6.05 -2.70
N ALA A 247 -3.93 5.01 -3.07
CA ALA A 247 -5.13 4.63 -2.32
C ALA A 247 -4.78 4.07 -0.93
N GLY A 248 -3.70 3.29 -0.86
CA GLY A 248 -3.20 2.70 0.37
C GLY A 248 -2.67 3.71 1.37
N PHE A 249 -2.00 4.77 0.90
CA PHE A 249 -1.63 5.87 1.79
C PHE A 249 -2.85 6.74 2.13
N GLY A 250 -3.63 7.12 1.11
CA GLY A 250 -4.71 8.09 1.24
C GLY A 250 -5.80 7.65 2.21
N PHE A 251 -6.36 6.45 2.05
CA PHE A 251 -7.47 5.99 2.89
C PHE A 251 -7.17 6.05 4.40
N PRO A 252 -6.13 5.36 4.93
CA PRO A 252 -5.84 5.37 6.36
C PRO A 252 -5.38 6.75 6.86
N TYR A 253 -4.67 7.53 6.03
CA TYR A 253 -4.28 8.89 6.37
C TYR A 253 -5.51 9.79 6.60
N TRP A 254 -6.48 9.76 5.68
CA TRP A 254 -7.69 10.57 5.81
C TRP A 254 -8.65 10.03 6.88
N ALA A 255 -8.81 8.71 6.98
CA ALA A 255 -9.77 8.10 7.89
C ALA A 255 -9.31 8.16 9.36
N PHE A 256 -8.01 7.99 9.60
CA PHE A 256 -7.46 7.81 10.95
C PHE A 256 -6.32 8.81 11.25
N GLY A 257 -5.43 9.05 10.29
CA GLY A 257 -4.25 9.89 10.50
C GLY A 257 -4.54 11.38 10.75
N LEU A 258 -5.65 11.90 10.22
CA LEU A 258 -6.07 13.30 10.39
C LEU A 258 -7.00 13.55 11.58
N ASN A 259 -7.55 12.50 12.17
CA ASN A 259 -8.67 12.65 13.09
C ASN A 259 -8.18 12.58 14.55
N PRO A 260 -8.28 13.65 15.35
CA PRO A 260 -8.04 13.57 16.80
C PRO A 260 -9.13 12.78 17.56
N MET A 261 -10.11 12.18 16.87
CA MET A 261 -11.19 11.41 17.53
C MET A 261 -10.80 10.00 18.00
N THR A 262 -9.69 9.41 17.53
CA THR A 262 -9.24 8.10 18.02
C THR A 262 -8.91 8.13 19.51
N GLU A 263 -8.43 9.27 20.04
CA GLU A 263 -8.25 9.49 21.49
C GLU A 263 -9.57 9.47 22.29
N ARG A 264 -10.73 9.72 21.64
CA ARG A 264 -12.04 9.84 22.31
C ARG A 264 -12.86 8.55 22.34
N LEU A 265 -12.51 7.55 21.55
CA LEU A 265 -13.23 6.27 21.55
C LEU A 265 -12.71 5.35 22.66
N THR A 266 -11.40 5.37 22.95
CA THR A 266 -10.81 4.66 24.10
C THR A 266 -11.24 5.25 25.43
N SER A 267 -11.34 6.59 25.54
CA SER A 267 -11.77 7.25 26.79
C SER A 267 -13.26 7.03 27.15
N ARG A 268 -14.08 6.49 26.24
CA ARG A 268 -15.52 6.23 26.47
C ARG A 268 -15.82 4.82 26.97
N PHE A 269 -14.83 3.92 27.01
CA PHE A 269 -15.00 2.55 27.50
C PHE A 269 -14.20 2.25 28.78
N THR A 270 -13.43 3.22 29.28
CA THR A 270 -12.68 3.12 30.55
C THR A 270 -13.18 4.07 31.64
N GLY A 271 -14.39 4.64 31.48
CA GLY A 271 -15.05 5.52 32.46
C GLY A 271 -16.25 4.88 33.12
#